data_AF-A0A2X1S3A0-F1
#
_entry.id   AF-A0A2X1S3A0-F1
#
_cell.length_a   1.000
_cell.length_b   1.000
_cell.length_c   1.000
_cell.angle_alpha   90.00
_cell.angle_beta   90.00
_cell.angle_gamma   90.00
#
_symmetry.space_group_name_H-M   'P 1'
#
loop_
_entity.id
_entity.type
_entity.pdbx_description
1 polymer ?
#
loop_
_entity_poly.entity_id
_entity_poly.type
_entity_poly.pdbx_seq_one_letter_code
_entity_poly.pdbx_strand_id
1 'polypeptide(L)'
;MSDQPAAPEIIEDEIIDTGTEEFAHVVAILVLLEPGMSYTHSVALSPDYGAGQIVQDVNSLKKRARRLLVPAMHEAAKRSGQVYNIESSLVLYPSGRLFAQAIVTRSR
;
A
#
# COMPACT_ATOMS: atom_id res chain seq x y z
N MET A 1 -22.34 41.69 21.92
CA MET A 1 -21.21 41.13 21.16
C MET A 1 -20.63 40.02 22.03
N SER A 2 -20.92 38.77 21.68
CA SER A 2 -20.44 37.60 22.42
C SER A 2 -19.57 36.80 21.48
N ASP A 3 -18.25 36.94 21.62
CA ASP A 3 -17.27 36.08 20.95
C ASP A 3 -17.25 34.75 21.68
N GLN A 4 -18.00 33.79 21.16
CA GLN A 4 -17.91 32.40 21.57
C GLN A 4 -16.75 31.78 20.77
N PRO A 5 -15.68 31.27 21.42
CA PRO A 5 -14.61 30.63 20.68
C PRO A 5 -15.18 29.39 19.99
N ALA A 6 -14.96 29.31 18.67
CA ALA A 6 -15.31 28.15 17.87
C ALA A 6 -14.71 26.90 18.53
N ALA A 7 -15.54 25.88 18.74
CA ALA A 7 -15.07 24.58 19.18
C ALA A 7 -13.97 24.12 18.21
N PRO A 8 -12.83 23.61 18.70
CA PRO A 8 -11.82 23.06 17.80
C PRO A 8 -12.47 21.96 16.98
N GLU A 9 -12.38 22.07 15.65
CA GLU A 9 -12.69 20.98 14.74
C GLU A 9 -11.87 19.78 15.22
N ILE A 10 -12.57 18.78 15.75
CA ILE A 10 -12.00 17.45 15.94
C ILE A 10 -11.78 16.97 14.51
N ILE A 11 -10.56 17.18 14.00
CA ILE A 11 -10.06 16.37 12.91
C ILE A 11 -10.03 14.99 13.53
N GLU A 12 -11.06 14.20 13.24
CA GLU A 12 -11.00 12.75 13.41
C GLU A 12 -9.90 12.29 12.46
N ASP A 13 -8.65 12.44 12.93
CA ASP A 13 -7.54 11.63 12.48
C ASP A 13 -7.99 10.21 12.76
N GLU A 14 -8.62 9.62 11.75
CA GLU A 14 -8.96 8.22 11.67
C GLU A 14 -7.65 7.49 11.99
N ILE A 15 -7.52 7.05 13.24
CA ILE A 15 -6.34 6.33 13.71
C ILE A 15 -6.34 5.04 12.90
N ILE A 16 -5.49 5.00 11.87
CA ILE A 16 -5.26 3.80 11.08
C ILE A 16 -4.45 2.84 11.97
N ASP A 17 -5.13 2.13 12.84
CA ASP A 17 -4.56 1.08 13.70
C ASP A 17 -4.46 -0.25 12.92
N THR A 18 -3.79 -0.17 11.77
CA THR A 18 -3.36 -1.32 10.98
C THR A 18 -1.99 -0.98 10.37
N GLY A 19 -0.93 -1.62 10.87
CA GLY A 19 0.23 -1.88 10.03
C GLY A 19 1.53 -1.11 10.28
N THR A 20 1.84 -0.62 11.49
CA THR A 20 3.19 -0.05 11.78
C THR A 20 4.29 -1.10 11.57
N GLU A 21 4.08 -2.33 12.03
CA GLU A 21 5.02 -3.44 11.87
C GLU A 21 5.09 -3.93 10.42
N GLU A 22 3.93 -4.12 9.77
CA GLU A 22 3.86 -4.52 8.36
C GLU A 22 4.51 -3.48 7.46
N PHE A 23 4.22 -2.19 7.69
CA PHE A 23 4.87 -1.08 7.00
C PHE A 23 6.38 -1.09 7.22
N ALA A 24 6.86 -1.18 8.46
CA ALA A 24 8.28 -1.22 8.77
C ALA A 24 8.98 -2.42 8.11
N HIS A 25 8.31 -3.58 8.10
CA HIS A 25 8.80 -4.79 7.44
C HIS A 25 8.91 -4.62 5.93
N VAL A 26 7.87 -4.07 5.29
CA VAL A 26 7.89 -3.77 3.85
C VAL A 26 9.01 -2.79 3.51
N VAL A 27 9.18 -1.70 4.29
CA VAL A 27 10.30 -0.76 4.10
C VAL A 27 11.65 -1.47 4.21
N ALA A 28 11.83 -2.33 5.21
CA ALA A 28 13.08 -3.09 5.38
C ALA A 28 13.38 -3.99 4.18
N ILE A 29 12.38 -4.69 3.64
CA ILE A 29 12.55 -5.50 2.43
C ILE A 29 12.90 -4.62 1.23
N LEU A 30 12.19 -3.52 1.02
CA LEU A 30 12.38 -2.65 -0.15
C LEU A 30 13.78 -2.05 -0.20
N VAL A 31 14.38 -1.71 0.95
CA VAL A 31 15.75 -1.19 1.03
C VAL A 31 16.80 -2.22 0.59
N LEU A 32 16.50 -3.51 0.75
CA LEU A 32 17.41 -4.61 0.39
C LEU A 32 17.30 -5.05 -1.08
N LEU A 33 16.33 -4.51 -1.83
CA LEU A 33 16.19 -4.83 -3.25
C LEU A 33 17.34 -4.23 -4.07
N GLU A 34 17.78 -4.95 -5.10
CA GLU A 34 18.72 -4.44 -6.10
C GLU A 34 18.00 -4.06 -7.40
N PRO A 35 18.60 -3.26 -8.30
CA PRO A 35 18.01 -2.99 -9.61
C PRO A 35 17.62 -4.27 -10.36
N GLY A 36 16.37 -4.30 -10.86
CA GLY A 36 15.79 -5.49 -11.49
C GLY A 36 15.10 -6.45 -10.52
N MET A 37 15.27 -6.29 -9.20
CA MET A 37 14.51 -7.02 -8.20
C MET A 37 13.16 -6.36 -7.91
N SER A 38 12.27 -7.15 -7.33
CA SER A 38 10.91 -6.75 -7.05
C SER A 38 10.38 -7.34 -5.75
N TYR A 39 9.58 -6.57 -5.02
CA TYR A 39 8.79 -7.06 -3.90
C TYR A 39 7.31 -7.11 -4.27
N THR A 40 6.67 -8.26 -4.04
CA THR A 40 5.25 -8.47 -4.31
C THR A 40 4.48 -8.55 -3.01
N HIS A 41 3.55 -7.62 -2.82
CA HIS A 41 2.58 -7.67 -1.73
C HIS A 41 1.27 -8.29 -2.24
N SER A 42 0.83 -9.37 -1.61
CA SER A 42 -0.39 -10.09 -2.01
C SER A 42 -1.46 -10.01 -0.93
N VAL A 43 -2.71 -9.78 -1.34
CA VAL A 43 -3.88 -9.81 -0.45
C VAL A 43 -4.81 -10.92 -0.90
N ALA A 44 -5.22 -11.78 0.05
CA ALA A 44 -6.21 -12.82 -0.21
C ALA A 44 -7.60 -12.20 -0.38
N LEU A 45 -8.35 -12.65 -1.38
CA LEU A 45 -9.78 -12.40 -1.46
C LEU A 45 -10.49 -13.36 -0.49
N SER A 46 -11.54 -12.87 0.16
CA SER A 46 -12.43 -13.71 0.96
C SER A 46 -13.01 -14.84 0.09
N PRO A 47 -13.17 -16.07 0.61
CA PRO A 47 -13.83 -17.13 -0.15
C PRO A 47 -15.30 -16.82 -0.48
N ASP A 48 -15.92 -15.87 0.23
CA ASP A 48 -17.36 -15.55 0.09
C ASP A 48 -17.69 -14.55 -1.02
N TYR A 49 -16.73 -14.22 -1.89
CA TYR A 49 -16.94 -13.23 -2.95
C TYR A 49 -17.82 -13.76 -4.10
N GLY A 50 -19.05 -13.25 -4.20
CA GLY A 50 -19.88 -13.39 -5.41
C GLY A 50 -19.33 -12.58 -6.58
N ALA A 51 -19.49 -13.06 -7.81
CA ALA A 51 -18.85 -12.51 -9.03
C ALA A 51 -19.01 -11.00 -9.26
N GLY A 52 -20.17 -10.42 -8.88
CA GLY A 52 -20.41 -8.97 -9.00
C GLY A 52 -19.73 -8.11 -7.92
N GLN A 53 -19.47 -8.68 -6.75
CA GLN A 53 -18.81 -8.03 -5.62
C GLN A 53 -17.29 -7.93 -5.83
N ILE A 54 -16.73 -8.87 -6.61
CA ILE A 54 -15.31 -8.92 -6.96
C ILE A 54 -14.82 -7.61 -7.59
N VAL A 55 -15.59 -6.97 -8.49
CA VAL A 55 -15.09 -5.79 -9.23
C VAL A 55 -14.91 -4.56 -8.34
N GLN A 56 -15.86 -4.28 -7.45
CA GLN A 56 -15.77 -3.15 -6.52
C GLN A 56 -14.68 -3.39 -5.48
N ASP A 57 -14.60 -4.60 -4.96
CA ASP A 57 -13.61 -4.94 -3.94
C ASP A 57 -12.19 -5.10 -4.49
N VAL A 58 -12.03 -5.48 -5.76
CA VAL A 58 -10.74 -5.40 -6.46
C VAL A 58 -10.20 -3.97 -6.43
N ASN A 59 -11.01 -2.94 -6.73
CA ASN A 59 -10.53 -1.56 -6.70
C ASN A 59 -10.22 -1.06 -5.27
N SER A 60 -11.02 -1.47 -4.29
CA SER A 60 -10.73 -1.23 -2.87
C SER A 60 -9.42 -1.88 -2.42
N LEU A 61 -9.13 -3.08 -2.91
CA LEU A 61 -7.90 -3.82 -2.61
C LEU A 61 -6.69 -3.23 -3.34
N LYS A 62 -6.85 -2.75 -4.58
CA LYS A 62 -5.83 -1.92 -5.26
C LYS A 62 -5.44 -0.71 -4.41
N LYS A 63 -6.46 -0.01 -3.91
CA LYS A 63 -6.28 1.18 -3.08
C LYS A 63 -5.55 0.83 -1.78
N ARG A 64 -5.90 -0.28 -1.13
CA ARG A 64 -5.20 -0.78 0.07
C ARG A 64 -3.74 -1.13 -0.20
N ALA A 65 -3.46 -1.93 -1.22
CA ALA A 65 -2.09 -2.31 -1.55
C ALA A 65 -1.22 -1.08 -1.89
N ARG A 66 -1.78 -0.09 -2.60
CA ARG A 66 -1.09 1.18 -2.89
C ARG A 66 -0.87 2.04 -1.64
N ARG A 67 -1.83 2.10 -0.72
CA ARG A 67 -1.71 2.82 0.55
C ARG A 67 -0.53 2.31 1.40
N LEU A 68 -0.20 1.03 1.29
CA LEU A 68 0.97 0.45 1.96
C LEU A 68 2.27 0.67 1.15
N LEU A 69 2.27 0.28 -0.12
CA LEU A 69 3.50 0.26 -0.94
C LEU A 69 4.02 1.65 -1.30
N VAL A 70 3.16 2.60 -1.63
CA VAL A 70 3.61 3.92 -2.11
C VAL A 70 4.38 4.69 -1.02
N PRO A 71 3.89 4.79 0.23
CA PRO A 71 4.67 5.41 1.29
C PRO A 71 5.93 4.59 1.64
N ALA A 72 5.86 3.26 1.60
CA ALA A 72 7.01 2.41 1.90
C ALA A 72 8.13 2.56 0.87
N MET A 73 7.79 2.69 -0.41
CA MET A 73 8.74 2.99 -1.50
C MET A 73 9.39 4.38 -1.30
N HIS A 74 8.62 5.40 -0.89
CA HIS A 74 9.18 6.71 -0.60
C HIS A 74 10.18 6.67 0.57
N GLU A 75 9.83 5.96 1.64
CA GLU A 75 10.74 5.78 2.78
C GLU A 75 11.97 4.94 2.42
N ALA A 76 11.82 3.89 1.64
CA ALA A 76 12.94 3.09 1.15
C ALA A 76 13.86 3.91 0.24
N ALA A 77 13.30 4.70 -0.69
CA ALA A 77 14.07 5.55 -1.59
C ALA A 77 14.91 6.60 -0.84
N LYS A 78 14.40 7.18 0.25
CA LYS A 78 15.16 8.09 1.11
C LYS A 78 16.39 7.42 1.73
N ARG A 79 16.32 6.11 2.02
CA ARG A 79 17.37 5.34 2.70
C ARG A 79 18.38 4.74 1.74
N SER A 80 17.91 4.20 0.61
CA SER A 80 18.73 3.46 -0.35
C SER A 80 19.20 4.29 -1.55
N GLY A 81 18.57 5.45 -1.81
CA GLY A 81 18.81 6.24 -3.02
C GLY A 81 18.26 5.61 -4.30
N GLN A 82 17.49 4.52 -4.18
CA GLN A 82 16.94 3.78 -5.32
C GLN A 82 15.66 4.41 -5.87
N VAL A 83 15.39 4.15 -7.15
CA VAL A 83 14.17 4.55 -7.86
C VAL A 83 13.28 3.33 -8.02
N TYR A 84 12.11 3.40 -7.40
CA TYR A 84 11.10 2.34 -7.45
C TYR A 84 9.97 2.72 -8.40
N ASN A 85 9.54 1.77 -9.24
CA ASN A 85 8.28 1.83 -9.98
C ASN A 85 7.27 0.88 -9.33
N ILE A 86 5.98 1.22 -9.45
CA ILE A 86 4.91 0.35 -9.00
C ILE A 86 4.21 -0.27 -10.21
N GLU A 87 4.31 -1.59 -10.33
CA GLU A 87 3.47 -2.36 -11.22
C GLU A 87 2.31 -2.94 -10.40
N SER A 88 1.16 -2.29 -10.50
CA SER A 88 -0.09 -2.84 -9.95
C SER A 88 -0.77 -3.68 -11.03
N SER A 89 -0.15 -4.79 -11.41
CA SER A 89 -0.78 -5.77 -12.28
C SER A 89 -1.70 -6.62 -11.42
N LEU A 90 -3.00 -6.30 -11.37
CA LEU A 90 -3.95 -7.17 -10.68
C LEU A 90 -4.32 -8.32 -11.60
N VAL A 91 -3.48 -9.35 -11.57
CA VAL A 91 -3.89 -10.66 -12.07
C VAL A 91 -4.64 -11.34 -10.94
N LEU A 92 -5.93 -11.55 -11.14
CA LEU A 92 -6.72 -12.40 -10.27
C LEU A 92 -6.28 -13.84 -10.55
N TYR A 93 -5.43 -14.40 -9.69
CA TYR A 93 -5.06 -15.81 -9.83
C TYR A 93 -6.28 -16.70 -9.55
N PRO A 94 -6.35 -17.92 -10.13
CA PRO A 94 -7.37 -18.91 -9.78
C PRO A 94 -7.49 -19.17 -8.27
N SER A 95 -6.43 -18.87 -7.51
CA SER A 95 -6.40 -18.92 -6.05
C SER A 95 -7.17 -17.79 -5.34
N GLY A 96 -7.79 -16.85 -6.06
CA GLY A 96 -8.48 -15.69 -5.47
C GLY A 96 -7.52 -14.71 -4.78
N ARG A 97 -6.33 -14.45 -5.34
CA ARG A 97 -5.36 -13.51 -4.76
C ARG A 97 -5.12 -12.33 -5.69
N LEU A 98 -4.96 -11.14 -5.09
CA LEU A 98 -4.54 -9.92 -5.77
C LEU A 98 -3.12 -9.56 -5.35
N PHE A 99 -2.34 -8.96 -6.24
CA PHE A 99 -1.00 -8.50 -5.93
C PHE A 99 -0.72 -7.08 -6.43
N ALA A 100 0.24 -6.43 -5.77
CA ALA A 100 0.90 -5.23 -6.24
C ALA A 100 2.42 -5.40 -6.06
N GLN A 101 3.20 -4.88 -7.00
CA GLN A 101 4.64 -5.08 -7.01
C GLN A 101 5.38 -3.74 -7.02
N ALA A 102 6.38 -3.61 -6.17
CA ALA A 102 7.38 -2.56 -6.23
C ALA A 102 8.63 -3.12 -6.91
N ILE A 103 9.11 -2.44 -7.96
CA ILE A 103 10.26 -2.87 -8.77
C ILE A 103 11.32 -1.79 -8.67
N VAL A 104 12.56 -2.17 -8.35
CA VAL A 104 13.69 -1.24 -8.40
C VAL A 104 14.12 -1.13 -9.86
N THR A 105 14.04 0.09 -10.41
CA THR A 105 14.40 0.32 -11.81
C THR A 105 15.79 0.90 -11.98
N ARG A 106 16.28 1.65 -10.98
CA ARG A 106 17.62 2.25 -10.97
C ARG A 106 18.12 2.42 -9.54
N SER A 107 19.42 2.31 -9.33
CA SER A 107 20.13 2.79 -8.14
C SER A 107 20.93 4.04 -8.51
N ARG A 108 20.98 5.03 -7.62
CA ARG A 108 21.92 6.16 -7.74
C ARG A 108 23.30 5.78 -7.23
#